data_AF-A0A699WEX5-F1
#
_entry.id   AF-A0A699WEX5-F1
#
_cell.length_a   1.000
_cell.length_b   1.000
_cell.length_c   1.000
_cell.angle_alpha   90.00
_cell.angle_beta   90.00
_cell.angle_gamma   90.00
#
_symmetry.space_group_name_H-M   'P 1'
#
loop_
_entity.id
_entity.type
_entity.pdbx_description
1 polymer ?
#
loop_
_entity_poly.entity_id
_entity_poly.type
_entity_poly.pdbx_seq_one_letter_code
_entity_poly.pdbx_strand_id
1 'polypeptide(L)'
;FLGHIVSAEGITMDPAKVEAITKWPRSTYVTEVRSSLGLAGYYRRFVEGFSRLDLPLTKLMRKGDKFVWNEEREKCFEELKQRLVSAPVLTLPSGSGGFQIYSDASKNGLGCVLMQHGK
;
A
#
# COMPACT_ATOMS: atom_id res chain seq x y z
N PHE A 1 -9.40 16.29 0.93
CA PHE A 1 -8.69 16.68 2.18
C PHE A 1 -7.46 15.79 2.35
N LEU A 2 -6.26 16.36 2.51
CA LEU A 2 -4.99 15.62 2.69
C LEU A 2 -4.71 14.52 1.63
N GLY A 3 -5.10 14.73 0.36
CA GLY A 3 -4.90 13.74 -0.71
C GLY A 3 -5.97 12.63 -0.78
N HIS A 4 -7.02 12.73 0.03
CA HIS A 4 -8.21 11.86 -0.04
C HIS A 4 -9.44 12.64 -0.49
N ILE A 5 -10.35 11.94 -1.17
CA ILE A 5 -11.75 12.37 -1.33
C ILE A 5 -12.55 11.74 -0.19
N VAL A 6 -13.28 12.57 0.53
CA VAL A 6 -14.19 12.16 1.59
C VAL A 6 -15.61 12.38 1.09
N SER A 7 -16.39 11.30 1.02
CA SER A 7 -17.79 11.33 0.60
C SER A 7 -18.67 10.55 1.59
N ALA A 8 -19.98 10.51 1.34
CA ALA A 8 -20.91 9.74 2.17
C ALA A 8 -20.64 8.23 2.09
N GLU A 9 -20.07 7.77 0.97
CA GLU A 9 -19.72 6.38 0.70
C GLU A 9 -18.42 5.95 1.40
N GLY A 10 -17.57 6.92 1.78
CA GLY A 10 -16.37 6.66 2.55
C GLY A 10 -15.18 7.54 2.14
N ILE A 11 -13.98 6.99 2.30
CA ILE A 11 -12.71 7.66 1.98
C ILE A 11 -12.07 6.94 0.79
N THR A 12 -11.74 7.71 -0.25
CA THR A 12 -11.02 7.23 -1.43
C THR A 12 -9.79 8.09 -1.70
N MET A 13 -8.85 7.56 -2.49
CA MET A 13 -7.68 8.30 -2.91
C MET A 13 -8.04 9.29 -4.03
N ASP A 14 -7.41 10.47 -4.02
CA ASP A 14 -7.60 11.48 -5.07
C ASP A 14 -7.19 10.92 -6.46
N PRO A 15 -8.02 11.04 -7.51
CA PRO A 15 -7.69 10.61 -8.88
C PRO A 15 -6.36 11.14 -9.40
N ALA A 16 -5.96 12.36 -9.02
CA ALA A 16 -4.64 12.89 -9.40
C ALA A 16 -3.49 12.10 -8.75
N LYS A 17 -3.69 11.57 -7.54
CA LYS A 17 -2.73 10.68 -6.87
C LYS A 17 -2.74 9.28 -7.48
N VAL A 18 -3.92 8.78 -7.84
CA VAL A 18 -4.08 7.52 -8.59
C VAL A 18 -3.28 7.57 -9.89
N GLU A 19 -3.47 8.63 -10.69
CA GLU A 19 -2.77 8.80 -11.96
C GLU A 19 -1.25 8.88 -11.77
N ALA A 20 -0.78 9.63 -10.77
CA ALA A 20 0.64 9.75 -10.45
C ALA A 20 1.27 8.40 -10.06
N ILE A 21 0.55 7.58 -9.29
CA ILE A 21 1.00 6.24 -8.89
C ILE A 21 1.03 5.27 -10.08
N THR A 22 0.01 5.28 -10.94
CA THR A 22 -0.01 4.48 -12.18
C THR A 22 1.20 4.78 -13.06
N LYS A 23 1.57 6.06 -13.16
CA LYS A 23 2.70 6.55 -13.96
C LYS A 23 4.05 6.48 -13.25
N TRP A 24 4.14 5.85 -12.07
CA TRP A 24 5.42 5.73 -11.39
C TRP A 24 6.45 5.02 -12.27
N PRO A 25 7.62 5.65 -12.50
CA PRO A 25 8.70 5.02 -13.23
C PRO A 25 9.30 3.91 -12.38
N ARG A 26 9.90 2.94 -13.06
CA ARG A 26 10.78 1.96 -12.41
C ARG A 26 11.88 2.69 -11.65
N SER A 27 12.04 2.38 -10.36
CA SER A 27 13.10 2.98 -9.55
C SER A 27 14.47 2.46 -9.98
N THR A 28 15.42 3.38 -10.09
CA THR A 28 16.81 3.10 -10.49
C THR A 28 17.77 3.22 -9.32
N TYR A 29 17.40 3.97 -8.27
CA TYR A 29 18.21 4.17 -7.08
C TYR A 29 17.45 3.88 -5.77
N VAL A 30 18.20 3.58 -4.72
CA VAL A 30 17.68 3.32 -3.36
C VAL A 30 16.83 4.48 -2.82
N THR A 31 17.23 5.72 -3.13
CA THR A 31 16.52 6.94 -2.70
C THR A 31 15.13 7.04 -3.32
N GLU A 32 14.98 6.65 -4.59
CA GLU A 32 13.69 6.61 -5.28
C GLU A 32 12.79 5.53 -4.69
N VAL A 33 13.32 4.32 -4.47
CA VAL A 33 12.59 3.23 -3.79
C VAL A 33 12.08 3.68 -2.43
N ARG A 34 12.93 4.35 -1.64
CA ARG A 34 12.54 4.88 -0.32
C ARG A 34 11.42 5.91 -0.42
N SER A 35 11.48 6.80 -1.41
CA SER A 35 10.44 7.81 -1.64
C SER A 35 9.11 7.17 -2.02
N SER A 36 9.13 6.24 -2.99
CA SER A 36 7.95 5.52 -3.46
C SER A 36 7.29 4.71 -2.33
N LEU A 37 8.09 3.97 -1.55
CA LEU A 37 7.59 3.19 -0.42
C LEU A 37 7.08 4.06 0.73
N GLY A 38 7.65 5.25 0.93
CA GLY A 38 7.11 6.23 1.87
C GLY A 38 5.68 6.63 1.50
N LEU A 39 5.43 6.95 0.22
CA LEU A 39 4.07 7.29 -0.23
C LEU A 39 3.14 6.08 -0.21
N ALA A 40 3.60 4.92 -0.68
CA ALA A 40 2.84 3.68 -0.63
C ALA A 40 2.45 3.33 0.83
N GLY A 41 3.36 3.56 1.77
CA GLY A 41 3.15 3.38 3.20
C GLY A 41 2.06 4.28 3.78
N TYR A 42 1.90 5.51 3.26
CA TYR A 42 0.80 6.41 3.65
C TYR A 42 -0.57 5.83 3.27
N TYR A 43 -0.67 5.18 2.11
CA TYR A 43 -1.89 4.53 1.62
C TYR A 43 -1.97 3.04 1.94
N ARG A 44 -1.08 2.49 2.78
CA ARG A 44 -1.04 1.04 3.08
C ARG A 44 -2.35 0.45 3.59
N ARG A 45 -3.21 1.29 4.19
CA ARG A 45 -4.51 0.90 4.77
C ARG A 45 -5.48 0.38 3.71
N PHE A 46 -5.26 0.76 2.45
CA PHE A 46 -6.08 0.36 1.32
C PHE A 46 -5.50 -0.84 0.55
N VAL A 47 -4.31 -1.32 0.93
CA VAL A 47 -3.58 -2.35 0.19
C VAL A 47 -3.48 -3.61 1.03
N GLU A 48 -4.30 -4.60 0.68
CA GLU A 48 -4.23 -5.92 1.29
C GLU A 48 -2.85 -6.54 1.05
N GLY A 49 -2.26 -7.13 2.09
CA GLY A 49 -0.97 -7.82 1.97
C GLY A 49 0.22 -6.90 1.66
N PHE A 50 0.10 -5.59 1.96
CA PHE A 50 1.15 -4.58 1.71
C PHE A 50 2.55 -5.05 2.14
N SER A 51 2.67 -5.60 3.36
CA SER A 51 3.95 -6.06 3.92
C SER A 51 4.65 -7.11 3.05
N ARG A 52 3.88 -8.00 2.41
CA ARG A 52 4.40 -9.03 1.50
C ARG A 52 4.93 -8.43 0.20
N LEU A 53 4.26 -7.42 -0.34
CA LEU A 53 4.67 -6.71 -1.56
C LEU A 53 5.88 -5.80 -1.32
N ASP A 54 5.93 -5.18 -0.14
CA ASP A 54 7.00 -4.26 0.24
C ASP A 54 8.31 -4.98 0.65
N LEU A 55 8.24 -6.22 1.12
CA LEU A 55 9.42 -6.97 1.57
C LEU A 55 10.58 -7.04 0.54
N PRO A 56 10.38 -7.41 -0.74
CA PRO A 56 11.47 -7.44 -1.72
C PRO A 56 12.02 -6.04 -2.04
N LEU A 57 11.20 -4.99 -1.91
CA LEU A 57 11.57 -3.61 -2.16
C LEU A 57 12.35 -3.01 -0.96
N THR A 58 11.94 -3.30 0.28
CA THR A 58 12.69 -2.92 1.49
C THR A 58 14.07 -3.57 1.55
N LYS A 59 14.24 -4.79 1.02
CA LYS A 59 15.55 -5.43 0.86
C LYS A 59 16.50 -4.63 -0.03
N LEU A 60 16.02 -3.87 -1.03
CA LEU A 60 16.87 -2.99 -1.85
C LEU A 60 17.49 -1.84 -1.06
N MET A 61 16.89 -1.49 0.08
CA MET A 61 17.34 -0.36 0.92
C MET A 61 18.30 -0.76 2.03
N ARG A 62 18.64 -2.05 2.15
CA ARG A 62 19.53 -2.55 3.20
C ARG A 62 20.96 -2.07 2.97
N LYS A 63 21.60 -1.57 4.03
CA LYS A 63 22.98 -1.11 3.99
C LYS A 63 23.91 -2.31 3.73
N GLY A 64 24.80 -2.18 2.77
CA GLY A 64 25.78 -3.22 2.41
C GLY A 64 25.34 -4.15 1.27
N ASP A 65 24.05 -4.13 0.89
CA ASP A 65 23.55 -4.91 -0.24
C ASP A 65 23.68 -4.13 -1.55
N LYS A 66 24.00 -4.83 -2.64
CA LYS A 66 23.98 -4.23 -3.98
C LYS A 66 22.54 -3.99 -4.42
N PHE A 67 22.29 -2.82 -5.00
CA PHE A 67 21.01 -2.55 -5.66
C PHE A 67 20.90 -3.41 -6.93
N VAL A 68 20.00 -4.38 -6.93
CA VAL A 68 19.79 -5.31 -8.05
C VAL A 68 18.31 -5.34 -8.40
N TRP A 69 17.87 -4.64 -9.43
CA TRP A 69 16.46 -4.70 -9.81
C TRP A 69 16.18 -5.92 -10.67
N ASN A 70 15.62 -6.97 -10.07
CA ASN A 70 15.26 -8.24 -10.73
C ASN A 70 13.75 -8.30 -11.04
N GLU A 71 13.33 -9.37 -11.71
CA GLU A 71 11.92 -9.59 -12.09
C GLU A 71 10.98 -9.69 -10.89
N GLU A 72 11.42 -10.30 -9.78
CA GLU A 72 10.63 -10.37 -8.54
C GLU A 72 10.31 -8.96 -8.01
N ARG A 73 11.31 -8.08 -7.97
CA ARG A 73 11.17 -6.69 -7.51
C ARG A 73 10.30 -5.87 -8.46
N GLU A 74 10.47 -6.04 -9.77
CA GLU A 74 9.60 -5.43 -10.78
C GLU A 74 8.14 -5.85 -10.58
N LYS A 75 7.89 -7.16 -10.45
CA LYS A 75 6.54 -7.70 -10.26
C LYS A 75 5.91 -7.19 -8.97
N CYS A 76 6.65 -7.15 -7.86
CA CYS A 76 6.14 -6.60 -6.61
C CYS A 76 5.88 -5.09 -6.67
N PHE A 77 6.71 -4.34 -7.39
CA PHE A 77 6.51 -2.91 -7.58
C PHE A 77 5.26 -2.61 -8.41
N GLU A 78 5.05 -3.34 -9.51
CA GLU A 78 3.86 -3.16 -10.35
C GLU A 78 2.59 -3.65 -9.64
N GLU A 79 2.62 -4.79 -8.95
CA GLU A 79 1.48 -5.25 -8.13
C GLU A 79 1.14 -4.24 -7.02
N LEU A 80 2.16 -3.62 -6.40
CA LEU A 80 1.95 -2.57 -5.40
C LEU A 80 1.25 -1.34 -6.02
N LYS A 81 1.68 -0.90 -7.21
CA LYS A 81 1.01 0.17 -7.96
C LYS A 81 -0.44 -0.19 -8.25
N GLN A 82 -0.70 -1.38 -8.78
CA GLN A 82 -2.04 -1.85 -9.10
C GLN A 82 -2.95 -1.86 -7.87
N ARG A 83 -2.49 -2.39 -6.73
CA ARG A 83 -3.31 -2.40 -5.50
C ARG A 83 -3.54 -1.02 -4.90
N LEU A 84 -2.59 -0.11 -5.04
CA LEU A 84 -2.77 1.28 -4.59
C LEU A 84 -3.86 2.00 -5.40
N VAL A 85 -4.01 1.68 -6.68
CA VAL A 85 -5.00 2.31 -7.56
C VAL A 85 -6.34 1.60 -7.59
N SER A 86 -6.37 0.28 -7.35
CA SER A 86 -7.60 -0.53 -7.24
C SER A 86 -8.18 -0.56 -5.81
N ALA A 87 -7.52 0.12 -4.88
CA ALA A 87 -7.86 0.24 -3.48
C ALA A 87 -9.36 0.54 -3.27
N PRO A 88 -10.10 -0.28 -2.49
CA PRO A 88 -11.51 -0.05 -2.24
C PRO A 88 -11.74 1.20 -1.37
N VAL A 89 -12.96 1.73 -1.42
CA VAL A 89 -13.39 2.80 -0.52
C VAL A 89 -13.33 2.31 0.93
N LEU A 90 -12.59 3.02 1.80
CA LEU A 90 -12.66 2.76 3.23
C LEU A 90 -13.98 3.33 3.76
N THR A 91 -14.84 2.46 4.27
CA THR A 91 -16.10 2.88 4.90
C THR A 91 -15.78 3.67 6.18
N LEU A 92 -16.50 4.77 6.40
CA LEU A 92 -16.37 5.53 7.64
C LEU A 92 -16.90 4.68 8.81
N PRO A 93 -16.19 4.66 9.96
CA PRO A 93 -16.66 3.92 11.12
C PRO A 93 -17.98 4.51 11.61
N SER A 94 -18.96 3.64 11.86
CA SER A 94 -20.18 3.97 12.58
C SER A 94 -19.86 4.18 14.06
N GLY A 95 -20.49 5.19 14.67
CA GLY A 95 -20.40 5.43 16.12
C GLY A 95 -21.10 4.36 16.96
N SER A 96 -21.84 3.44 16.34
CA SER A 96 -22.50 2.29 16.97
C SER A 96 -22.05 0.98 16.31
N GLY A 97 -22.07 -0.11 17.09
CA GLY A 97 -21.62 -1.44 16.65
C GLY A 97 -20.14 -1.71 16.94
N GLY A 98 -19.80 -2.96 17.24
CA GLY A 98 -18.44 -3.38 17.56
C GLY A 98 -17.54 -3.51 16.32
N PHE A 99 -16.23 -3.41 16.52
CA PHE A 99 -15.22 -3.65 15.49
C PHE A 99 -14.70 -5.09 15.55
N GLN A 100 -14.32 -5.63 14.39
CA GLN A 100 -13.69 -6.93 14.24
C GLN A 100 -12.30 -6.74 13.64
N ILE A 101 -11.29 -7.41 14.20
CA ILE A 101 -9.93 -7.40 13.65
C ILE A 101 -9.63 -8.81 13.15
N TYR A 102 -9.34 -8.91 11.85
CA TYR A 102 -8.79 -10.11 11.24
C TYR A 102 -7.30 -9.89 11.08
N SER A 103 -6.49 -10.83 11.59
CA SER A 103 -5.03 -10.74 11.54
C SER A 103 -4.48 -12.05 10.97
N ASP A 104 -3.44 -11.93 10.14
CA ASP A 104 -2.66 -13.06 9.63
C ASP A 104 -1.17 -12.75 9.77
N ALA A 105 -0.38 -13.79 10.01
CA ALA A 105 1.06 -13.67 10.22
C ALA A 105 1.81 -14.82 9.54
N SER A 106 2.90 -14.47 8.87
CA SER A 106 3.84 -15.42 8.27
C SER A 106 5.28 -15.01 8.56
N LYS A 107 6.24 -15.88 8.24
CA LYS A 107 7.68 -15.55 8.32
C LYS A 107 8.08 -14.34 7.46
N ASN A 108 7.28 -14.01 6.46
CA ASN A 108 7.58 -12.99 5.46
C ASN A 108 6.79 -11.69 5.67
N GLY A 109 5.78 -11.68 6.53
CA GLY A 109 4.94 -10.49 6.71
C GLY A 109 3.76 -10.71 7.64
N LEU A 110 3.23 -9.60 8.14
CA LEU A 110 2.02 -9.51 8.96
C LEU A 110 0.98 -8.67 8.21
N GLY A 111 -0.28 -9.05 8.32
CA GLY A 111 -1.41 -8.29 7.81
C GLY A 111 -2.54 -8.22 8.83
N CYS A 112 -3.28 -7.12 8.84
CA CYS A 112 -4.54 -7.06 9.53
C CYS A 112 -5.56 -6.21 8.77
N VAL A 113 -6.84 -6.52 8.97
CA VAL A 113 -7.98 -5.77 8.46
C VAL A 113 -8.90 -5.48 9.64
N LEU A 114 -9.26 -4.21 9.79
CA LEU A 114 -10.28 -3.76 10.74
C LEU A 114 -11.60 -3.68 9.98
N MET A 115 -12.63 -4.38 10.45
CA MET A 115 -13.95 -4.43 9.84
C MET A 115 -15.04 -3.99 10.80
N GLN A 116 -16.11 -3.44 10.25
CA GLN A 116 -17.34 -3.13 10.97
C GLN A 116 -18.55 -3.50 10.11
N HIS A 117 -19.46 -4.32 10.65
CA HIS A 117 -20.65 -4.79 9.92
C HIS A 117 -20.35 -5.46 8.56
N GLY A 118 -19.24 -6.19 8.46
CA GLY A 118 -18.85 -6.88 7.22
C GLY A 118 -18.22 -5.97 6.16
N LYS A 119 -17.87 -4.72 6.51
CA LYS A 119 -17.20 -3.74 5.65
C LYS A 119 -15.88 -3.30 6.24
#